data_AF-A0A1I7KDQ6-F1
#
_entry.id   AF-A0A1I7KDQ6-F1
#
_cell.length_a   1.000
_cell.length_b   1.000
_cell.length_c   1.000
_cell.angle_alpha   90.00
_cell.angle_beta   90.00
_cell.angle_gamma   90.00
#
_symmetry.space_group_name_H-M   'P 1'
#
loop_
_entity.id
_entity.type
_entity.pdbx_description
1 polymer ?
#
loop_
_entity_poly.entity_id
_entity_poly.type
_entity_poly.pdbx_seq_one_letter_code
_entity_poly.pdbx_strand_id
1 'polypeptide(L)'
;MLKTFFFLMLMVLLLIGLFVPNGHLAFFIALVTYIYIGLIVERRSSVHMMFFLGFSTFIFLPAILNWYYLGVEFSLYFLTTIASLLFIFLTRKTKVKPFYERGAVVYLFISMCFFCLALVVLGEGGLVKGLFAFLIILMSMSFSQNNFRRNSAIFSAFFLVFIAYALFSWSGFGRTVTVGWLLLAGLQFAYSVGFHINKYVFGLIPGLAATLFSSRDLLKLKFNSFEAALYDSAYAPYRFASSLIEQFEQRGYDFAGFFDQIIFTLFVFVPRDIWPSKPYGFGFEYTVRHLDTYLVDAGHSVASTLIGDHIYYLGYLGVFTSLIIMAVLAVPVNFLYRIKGLNGNGVLLFSASMMVLVWGGMTSFSARVALPSIMFVILFILLRRFLTRKVKFVWEH
;
A
#
# COMPACT_ATOMS: atom_id res chain seq x y z
N MET A 1 -28.98 -13.04 3.00
CA MET A 1 -28.95 -13.76 4.28
C MET A 1 -27.61 -14.47 4.51
N LEU A 2 -27.18 -15.40 3.65
CA LEU A 2 -25.95 -16.19 3.83
C LEU A 2 -24.65 -15.37 4.01
N LYS A 3 -24.44 -14.29 3.23
CA LYS A 3 -23.24 -13.43 3.34
C LYS A 3 -23.17 -12.69 4.69
N THR A 4 -24.32 -12.23 5.19
CA THR A 4 -24.44 -11.54 6.47
C THR A 4 -24.16 -12.50 7.62
N PHE A 5 -24.69 -13.73 7.54
CA PHE A 5 -24.42 -14.77 8.53
C PHE A 5 -22.93 -15.09 8.64
N PHE A 6 -22.24 -15.34 7.51
CA PHE A 6 -20.80 -15.59 7.54
C PHE A 6 -19.97 -14.40 8.05
N PHE A 7 -20.40 -13.17 7.78
CA PHE A 7 -19.74 -11.98 8.32
C PHE A 7 -19.89 -11.90 9.85
N LEU A 8 -21.08 -12.16 10.39
CA LEU A 8 -21.30 -12.18 11.84
C LEU A 8 -20.50 -13.31 12.51
N MET A 9 -20.48 -14.50 11.91
CA MET A 9 -19.68 -15.62 12.39
C MET A 9 -18.19 -15.26 12.44
N LEU A 10 -17.68 -14.57 11.41
CA LEU A 10 -16.31 -14.08 11.40
C LEU A 10 -16.04 -13.07 12.52
N MET A 11 -16.95 -12.12 12.76
CA MET A 11 -16.81 -11.16 13.86
C MET A 11 -16.72 -11.87 15.21
N VAL A 12 -17.55 -12.89 15.44
CA VAL A 12 -17.47 -13.73 16.64
C VAL A 12 -16.13 -14.44 16.74
N LEU A 13 -15.64 -15.04 15.65
CA LEU A 13 -14.32 -15.68 15.63
C LEU A 13 -13.18 -14.69 15.92
N LEU A 14 -13.25 -13.47 15.39
CA LEU A 14 -12.25 -12.43 15.68
C LEU A 14 -12.28 -12.00 17.15
N LEU A 15 -13.47 -11.88 17.75
CA LEU A 15 -13.60 -11.59 19.19
C LEU A 15 -13.02 -12.72 20.03
N ILE A 16 -13.33 -13.98 19.70
CA ILE A 16 -12.73 -15.15 20.37
C ILE A 16 -11.20 -15.11 20.24
N GLY A 17 -10.68 -14.82 19.05
CA GLY A 17 -9.25 -14.67 18.81
C GLY A 17 -8.61 -13.55 19.64
N LEU A 18 -9.31 -12.44 19.88
CA LEU A 18 -8.83 -11.37 20.76
C LEU A 18 -8.79 -11.80 22.24
N PHE A 19 -9.73 -12.63 22.70
CA PHE A 19 -9.72 -13.17 24.07
C PHE A 19 -8.70 -14.30 24.25
N VAL A 20 -8.35 -15.02 23.18
CA VAL A 20 -7.35 -16.09 23.18
C VAL A 20 -6.34 -15.81 22.07
N PRO A 21 -5.46 -14.82 22.25
CA PRO A 21 -4.56 -14.35 21.19
C PRO A 21 -3.34 -15.25 20.96
N ASN A 22 -3.15 -16.27 21.80
CA ASN A 22 -2.02 -17.19 21.76
C ASN A 22 -2.44 -18.63 21.45
N GLY A 23 -1.50 -19.38 20.87
CA GLY A 23 -1.59 -20.82 20.65
C GLY A 23 -2.27 -21.24 19.34
N HIS A 24 -2.48 -22.54 19.20
CA HIS A 24 -2.96 -23.15 17.95
C HIS A 24 -4.39 -22.72 17.56
N LEU A 25 -5.24 -22.40 18.54
CA LEU A 25 -6.58 -21.88 18.26
C LEU A 25 -6.52 -20.51 17.58
N ALA A 26 -5.70 -19.59 18.09
CA ALA A 26 -5.49 -18.27 17.50
C ALA A 26 -4.96 -18.39 16.07
N PHE A 27 -3.97 -19.25 15.85
CA PHE A 27 -3.44 -19.56 14.51
C PHE A 27 -4.53 -20.09 13.56
N PHE A 28 -5.37 -21.02 14.02
CA PHE A 28 -6.46 -21.55 13.20
C PHE A 28 -7.48 -20.46 12.84
N ILE A 29 -7.87 -19.62 13.80
CA ILE A 29 -8.76 -18.47 13.57
C ILE A 29 -8.11 -17.49 12.58
N ALA A 30 -6.81 -17.23 12.70
CA ALA A 30 -6.07 -16.38 11.77
C ALA A 30 -6.08 -16.95 10.33
N LEU A 31 -5.90 -18.26 10.17
CA LEU A 31 -5.99 -18.92 8.87
C LEU A 31 -7.39 -18.82 8.25
N VAL A 32 -8.44 -19.12 9.04
CA VAL A 32 -9.84 -19.04 8.59
C VAL A 32 -10.22 -17.62 8.20
N THR A 33 -9.83 -16.64 9.00
CA THR A 33 -10.10 -15.22 8.74
C THR A 33 -9.36 -14.73 7.49
N TYR A 34 -8.09 -15.13 7.29
CA TYR A 34 -7.34 -14.83 6.07
C TYR A 34 -8.02 -15.39 4.80
N ILE A 35 -8.46 -16.65 4.86
CA ILE A 35 -9.22 -17.28 3.77
C ILE A 35 -10.51 -16.47 3.50
N TYR A 36 -11.22 -16.08 4.55
CA TYR A 36 -12.44 -15.27 4.42
C TYR A 36 -12.19 -13.90 3.78
N ILE A 37 -11.16 -13.16 4.22
CA ILE A 37 -10.75 -11.89 3.61
C ILE A 37 -10.49 -12.11 2.13
N GLY A 38 -9.75 -13.17 1.79
CA GLY A 38 -9.59 -13.61 0.42
C GLY A 38 -10.94 -13.73 -0.28
N LEU A 39 -11.90 -14.49 0.24
CA LEU A 39 -13.24 -14.67 -0.34
C LEU A 39 -13.97 -13.37 -0.67
N ILE A 40 -13.90 -12.35 0.19
CA ILE A 40 -14.58 -11.05 -0.02
C ILE A 40 -13.79 -10.08 -0.91
N VAL A 41 -12.48 -10.28 -1.08
CA VAL A 41 -11.65 -9.49 -1.99
C VAL A 41 -12.14 -9.69 -3.43
N GLU A 42 -12.53 -8.57 -4.05
CA GLU A 42 -13.00 -8.54 -5.42
C GLU A 42 -11.81 -8.67 -6.37
N ARG A 43 -11.77 -9.79 -7.11
CA ARG A 43 -10.64 -10.16 -7.98
C ARG A 43 -10.41 -9.19 -9.13
N ARG A 44 -11.41 -8.38 -9.49
CA ARG A 44 -11.26 -7.34 -10.51
C ARG A 44 -11.00 -5.95 -9.91
N SER A 45 -10.77 -5.83 -8.60
CA SER A 45 -10.42 -4.56 -7.96
C SER A 45 -8.92 -4.47 -7.74
N SER A 46 -8.25 -3.50 -8.36
CA SER A 46 -6.82 -3.26 -8.10
C SER A 46 -6.55 -2.82 -6.65
N VAL A 47 -7.48 -2.05 -6.06
CA VAL A 47 -7.39 -1.62 -4.65
C VAL A 47 -7.44 -2.83 -3.74
N HIS A 48 -8.45 -3.70 -3.91
CA HIS A 48 -8.59 -4.85 -3.02
C HIS A 48 -7.42 -5.82 -3.19
N MET A 49 -6.96 -6.07 -4.42
CA MET A 49 -5.84 -6.99 -4.66
C MET A 49 -4.52 -6.47 -4.08
N MET A 50 -4.22 -5.18 -4.24
CA MET A 50 -3.00 -4.58 -3.66
C MET A 50 -3.11 -4.42 -2.13
N PHE A 51 -4.30 -4.13 -1.61
CA PHE A 51 -4.56 -4.14 -0.18
C PHE A 51 -4.37 -5.55 0.41
N PHE A 52 -4.94 -6.57 -0.25
CA PHE A 52 -4.80 -7.97 0.16
C PHE A 52 -3.35 -8.45 0.08
N LEU A 53 -2.60 -8.03 -0.93
CA LEU A 53 -1.16 -8.24 -1.03
C LEU A 53 -0.43 -7.65 0.19
N GLY A 54 -0.72 -6.39 0.55
CA GLY A 54 -0.16 -5.76 1.73
C GLY A 54 -0.53 -6.49 3.02
N PHE A 55 -1.81 -6.84 3.18
CA PHE A 55 -2.30 -7.61 4.33
C PHE A 55 -1.60 -8.96 4.44
N SER A 56 -1.45 -9.68 3.33
CA SER A 56 -0.75 -10.98 3.30
C SER A 56 0.71 -10.85 3.70
N THR A 57 1.41 -9.87 3.12
CA THR A 57 2.85 -9.67 3.25
C THR A 57 3.25 -9.09 4.59
N PHE A 58 2.48 -8.13 5.12
CA PHE A 58 2.89 -7.30 6.25
C PHE A 58 2.07 -7.52 7.52
N ILE A 59 0.98 -8.29 7.47
CA ILE A 59 0.16 -8.61 8.65
C ILE A 59 0.04 -10.11 8.86
N PHE A 60 -0.51 -10.85 7.88
CA PHE A 60 -0.77 -12.28 8.04
C PHE A 60 0.51 -13.13 8.16
N LEU A 61 1.42 -13.05 7.18
CA LEU A 61 2.67 -13.81 7.22
C LEU A 61 3.55 -13.41 8.43
N PRO A 62 3.76 -12.10 8.72
CA PRO A 62 4.50 -11.71 9.92
C PRO A 62 3.85 -12.20 11.21
N ALA A 63 2.53 -12.18 11.35
CA ALA A 63 1.86 -12.71 12.55
C ALA A 63 2.19 -14.18 12.78
N ILE A 64 2.09 -15.02 11.73
CA ILE A 64 2.41 -16.45 11.82
C ILE A 64 3.90 -16.66 12.18
N LEU A 65 4.80 -15.96 11.49
CA LEU A 65 6.24 -16.13 11.70
C LEU A 65 6.68 -15.64 13.09
N ASN A 66 6.20 -14.47 13.53
CA ASN A 66 6.53 -13.94 14.85
C ASN A 66 5.91 -14.80 15.97
N TRP A 67 4.69 -15.33 15.79
CA TRP A 67 4.12 -16.28 16.74
C TRP A 67 4.96 -17.56 16.83
N TYR A 68 5.29 -18.17 15.69
CA TYR A 68 5.98 -19.45 15.66
C TYR A 68 7.43 -19.37 16.19
N TYR A 69 8.17 -18.32 15.82
CA TYR A 69 9.59 -18.19 16.19
C TYR A 69 9.84 -17.38 17.46
N LEU A 70 8.99 -16.41 17.78
CA LEU A 70 9.22 -15.44 18.86
C LEU A 70 8.12 -15.44 19.93
N GLY A 71 7.07 -16.26 19.79
CA GLY A 71 5.97 -16.31 20.75
C GLY A 71 5.10 -15.05 20.81
N VAL A 72 5.13 -14.21 19.76
CA VAL A 72 4.32 -12.98 19.70
C VAL A 72 2.84 -13.31 19.48
N GLU A 73 1.96 -12.60 20.20
CA GLU A 73 0.51 -12.74 20.15
C GLU A 73 -0.13 -12.32 18.81
N PHE A 74 -1.29 -12.91 18.48
CA PHE A 74 -2.10 -12.53 17.32
C PHE A 74 -3.02 -11.32 17.56
N SER A 75 -2.96 -10.68 18.73
CA SER A 75 -3.82 -9.53 19.10
C SER A 75 -3.85 -8.46 18.01
N LEU A 76 -2.68 -8.00 17.55
CA LEU A 76 -2.57 -7.01 16.48
C LEU A 76 -3.14 -7.50 15.14
N TYR A 77 -2.99 -8.80 14.83
CA TYR A 77 -3.55 -9.39 13.61
C TYR A 77 -5.08 -9.29 13.60
N PHE A 78 -5.74 -9.64 14.72
CA PHE A 78 -7.20 -9.59 14.81
C PHE A 78 -7.72 -8.16 14.77
N LEU A 79 -7.09 -7.21 15.47
CA LEU A 79 -7.44 -5.79 15.40
C LEU A 79 -7.30 -5.25 13.97
N THR A 80 -6.21 -5.59 13.28
CA THR A 80 -5.99 -5.20 11.88
C THR A 80 -6.98 -5.82 10.92
N THR A 81 -7.39 -7.05 11.19
CA THR A 81 -8.42 -7.72 10.41
C THR A 81 -9.74 -6.97 10.48
N ILE A 82 -10.18 -6.51 11.65
CA ILE A 82 -11.43 -5.77 11.80
C ILE A 82 -11.41 -4.48 10.96
N ALA A 83 -10.33 -3.69 11.05
CA ALA A 83 -10.18 -2.47 10.26
C ALA A 83 -10.13 -2.74 8.74
N SER A 84 -9.43 -3.81 8.35
CA SER A 84 -9.32 -4.27 6.97
C SER A 84 -10.68 -4.65 6.36
N LEU A 85 -11.52 -5.35 7.13
CA LEU A 85 -12.85 -5.77 6.70
C LEU A 85 -13.77 -4.58 6.43
N LEU A 86 -13.71 -3.54 7.28
CA LEU A 86 -14.46 -2.31 7.07
C LEU A 86 -14.07 -1.63 5.75
N PHE A 87 -12.78 -1.48 5.49
CA PHE A 87 -12.28 -0.87 4.26
C PHE A 87 -12.75 -1.65 3.02
N ILE A 88 -12.52 -2.97 3.00
CA ILE A 88 -12.93 -3.84 1.89
C ILE A 88 -14.44 -3.77 1.66
N PHE A 89 -15.23 -3.71 2.72
CA PHE A 89 -16.69 -3.55 2.62
C PHE A 89 -17.07 -2.22 1.98
N LEU A 90 -16.46 -1.11 2.40
CA LEU A 90 -16.76 0.23 1.89
C LEU A 90 -16.28 0.43 0.43
N THR A 91 -15.24 -0.27 -0.01
CA THR A 91 -14.69 -0.16 -1.39
C THR A 91 -15.18 -1.24 -2.34
N ARG A 92 -16.07 -2.15 -1.92
CA ARG A 92 -16.56 -3.32 -2.70
C ARG A 92 -17.09 -3.04 -4.11
N LYS A 93 -17.49 -1.79 -4.39
CA LYS A 93 -18.00 -1.38 -5.71
C LYS A 93 -16.90 -0.99 -6.70
N THR A 94 -15.65 -0.85 -6.24
CA THR A 94 -14.51 -0.46 -7.07
C THR A 94 -14.01 -1.64 -7.90
N LYS A 95 -14.36 -1.69 -9.18
CA LYS A 95 -13.95 -2.76 -10.11
C LYS A 95 -13.25 -2.15 -11.30
N VAL A 96 -12.18 -2.76 -11.78
CA VAL A 96 -11.53 -2.34 -13.03
C VAL A 96 -12.55 -2.42 -14.16
N LYS A 97 -12.76 -1.29 -14.83
CA LYS A 97 -13.67 -1.16 -15.97
C LYS A 97 -13.00 -1.73 -17.22
N PRO A 98 -13.79 -2.14 -18.23
CA PRO A 98 -13.23 -2.61 -19.50
C PRO A 98 -12.25 -1.59 -20.10
N PHE A 99 -11.17 -2.08 -20.69
CA PHE A 99 -10.14 -1.25 -21.30
C PHE A 99 -10.58 -0.83 -22.70
N TYR A 100 -10.70 0.48 -22.91
CA TYR A 100 -11.03 1.08 -24.20
C TYR A 100 -9.82 1.81 -24.73
N GLU A 101 -9.42 1.47 -25.94
CA GLU A 101 -8.32 2.12 -26.62
C GLU A 101 -8.56 3.63 -26.80
N ARG A 102 -7.52 4.42 -26.53
CA ARG A 102 -7.41 5.82 -26.90
C ARG A 102 -6.10 6.05 -27.62
N GLY A 103 -6.12 6.06 -28.96
CA GLY A 103 -4.90 6.15 -29.79
C GLY A 103 -3.96 7.31 -29.38
N ALA A 104 -4.49 8.50 -29.11
CA ALA A 104 -3.71 9.65 -28.65
C ALA A 104 -2.93 9.42 -27.34
N VAL A 105 -3.47 8.58 -26.44
CA VAL A 105 -2.85 8.29 -25.14
C VAL A 105 -1.66 7.36 -25.29
N VAL A 106 -1.67 6.47 -26.28
CA VAL A 106 -0.54 5.57 -26.58
C VAL A 106 0.71 6.37 -26.95
N TYR A 107 0.56 7.38 -27.82
CA TYR A 107 1.67 8.24 -28.20
C TYR A 107 2.20 9.02 -26.99
N LEU A 108 1.32 9.59 -26.17
CA LEU A 108 1.71 10.27 -24.94
C LEU A 108 2.45 9.34 -23.98
N PHE A 109 1.99 8.09 -23.82
CA PHE A 109 2.65 7.07 -23.01
C PHE A 109 4.06 6.78 -23.53
N ILE A 110 4.21 6.52 -24.83
CA ILE A 110 5.52 6.24 -25.44
C ILE A 110 6.47 7.43 -25.28
N SER A 111 6.00 8.66 -25.54
CA SER A 111 6.80 9.88 -25.34
C SER A 111 7.24 10.04 -23.89
N MET A 112 6.36 9.74 -22.92
CA MET A 112 6.71 9.78 -21.50
C MET A 112 7.70 8.67 -21.12
N CYS A 113 7.63 7.49 -21.72
CA CYS A 113 8.64 6.45 -21.53
C CYS A 113 10.02 6.92 -22.01
N PHE A 114 10.11 7.50 -23.21
CA PHE A 114 11.37 8.05 -23.73
C PHE A 114 11.90 9.19 -22.85
N PHE A 115 11.01 10.08 -22.39
CA PHE A 115 11.38 11.14 -21.46
C PHE A 115 11.94 10.58 -20.14
N CYS A 116 11.32 9.56 -19.55
CA CYS A 116 11.82 8.91 -18.34
C CYS A 116 13.18 8.23 -18.57
N LEU A 117 13.39 7.57 -19.71
CA LEU A 117 14.67 6.97 -20.06
C LEU A 117 15.76 8.04 -20.23
N ALA A 118 15.45 9.16 -20.88
CA ALA A 118 16.37 10.27 -21.01
C ALA A 118 16.76 10.83 -19.64
N LEU A 119 15.81 11.00 -18.71
CA LEU A 119 16.12 11.42 -17.34
C LEU A 119 17.05 10.43 -16.62
N VAL A 120 16.84 9.13 -16.78
CA VAL A 120 17.75 8.11 -16.21
C VAL A 120 19.16 8.26 -16.79
N VAL A 121 19.29 8.40 -18.12
CA VAL A 121 20.59 8.55 -18.79
C VAL A 121 21.30 9.84 -18.39
N LEU A 122 20.56 10.91 -18.13
CA LEU A 122 21.09 12.20 -17.67
C LEU A 122 21.44 12.23 -16.17
N GLY A 123 21.23 11.13 -15.43
CA GLY A 123 21.49 11.06 -13.99
C GLY A 123 20.36 11.59 -13.09
N GLU A 124 19.24 12.02 -13.67
CA GLU A 124 18.08 12.61 -12.98
C GLU A 124 17.01 11.57 -12.61
N GLY A 125 17.41 10.32 -12.38
CA GLY A 125 16.47 9.22 -12.15
C GLY A 125 15.62 9.34 -10.89
N GLY A 126 16.01 10.20 -9.93
CA GLY A 126 15.17 10.52 -8.76
C GLY A 126 13.80 11.07 -9.14
N LEU A 127 13.70 11.85 -10.22
CA LEU A 127 12.45 12.40 -10.74
C LEU A 127 11.54 11.32 -11.33
N VAL A 128 12.13 10.29 -11.95
CA VAL A 128 11.40 9.18 -12.59
C VAL A 128 10.54 8.42 -11.58
N LYS A 129 11.02 8.29 -10.33
CA LYS A 129 10.25 7.67 -9.24
C LYS A 129 8.89 8.34 -9.03
N GLY A 130 8.83 9.67 -9.10
CA GLY A 130 7.59 10.43 -8.95
C GLY A 130 6.64 10.27 -10.14
N LEU A 131 7.17 9.93 -11.32
CA LEU A 131 6.41 9.78 -12.56
C LEU A 131 5.79 8.39 -12.73
N PHE A 132 6.22 7.35 -12.00
CA PHE A 132 5.70 5.99 -12.16
C PHE A 132 4.18 5.87 -12.01
N ALA A 133 3.59 6.56 -11.03
CA ALA A 133 2.14 6.52 -10.83
C ALA A 133 1.39 7.05 -12.06
N PHE A 134 1.87 8.15 -12.64
CA PHE A 134 1.32 8.73 -13.86
C PHE A 134 1.54 7.80 -15.06
N LEU A 135 2.74 7.22 -15.19
CA LEU A 135 3.09 6.30 -16.26
C LEU A 135 2.20 5.04 -16.25
N ILE A 136 1.88 4.50 -15.08
CA ILE A 136 0.96 3.37 -14.92
C ILE A 136 -0.47 3.72 -15.36
N ILE A 137 -0.93 4.93 -15.07
CA ILE A 137 -2.26 5.38 -15.52
C ILE A 137 -2.28 5.52 -17.04
N LEU A 138 -1.25 6.14 -17.63
CA LEU A 138 -1.11 6.23 -19.09
C LEU A 138 -1.03 4.85 -19.74
N MET A 139 -0.27 3.93 -19.14
CA MET A 139 -0.16 2.54 -19.57
C MET A 139 -1.54 1.86 -19.55
N SER A 140 -2.27 1.96 -18.43
CA SER A 140 -3.62 1.41 -18.27
C SER A 140 -4.60 1.98 -19.29
N MET A 141 -4.55 3.28 -19.55
CA MET A 141 -5.38 3.95 -20.56
C MET A 141 -4.99 3.62 -22.01
N SER A 142 -3.78 3.10 -22.23
CA SER A 142 -3.26 2.69 -23.54
C SER A 142 -3.62 1.25 -23.90
N PHE A 143 -4.00 0.44 -22.90
CA PHE A 143 -4.41 -0.94 -23.11
C PHE A 143 -5.73 -1.06 -23.88
N SER A 144 -5.85 -2.17 -24.61
CA SER A 144 -7.07 -2.57 -25.31
C SER A 144 -7.52 -3.94 -24.81
N GLN A 145 -8.82 -4.11 -24.53
CA GLN A 145 -9.34 -5.35 -23.97
C GLN A 145 -9.02 -6.55 -24.89
N ASN A 146 -8.45 -7.60 -24.30
CA ASN A 146 -8.10 -8.87 -24.94
C ASN A 146 -7.08 -8.79 -26.09
N ASN A 147 -6.34 -7.68 -26.22
CA ASN A 147 -5.29 -7.53 -27.23
C ASN A 147 -3.90 -7.85 -26.65
N PHE A 148 -3.55 -9.14 -26.56
CA PHE A 148 -2.32 -9.60 -25.92
C PHE A 148 -1.04 -8.98 -26.52
N ARG A 149 -0.88 -9.01 -27.85
CA ARG A 149 0.36 -8.56 -28.52
C ARG A 149 0.65 -7.10 -28.22
N ARG A 150 -0.35 -6.24 -28.38
CA ARG A 150 -0.22 -4.82 -28.11
C ARG A 150 -0.01 -4.52 -26.63
N ASN A 151 -0.82 -5.11 -25.76
CA ASN A 151 -0.71 -4.85 -24.33
C ASN A 151 0.66 -5.33 -23.81
N SER A 152 1.21 -6.40 -24.39
CA SER A 152 2.56 -6.87 -24.09
C SER A 152 3.63 -5.87 -24.52
N ALA A 153 3.49 -5.24 -25.70
CA ALA A 153 4.41 -4.19 -26.15
C ALA A 153 4.35 -2.95 -25.24
N ILE A 154 3.14 -2.50 -24.87
CA ILE A 154 2.93 -1.37 -23.94
C ILE A 154 3.53 -1.69 -22.57
N PHE A 155 3.27 -2.89 -22.03
CA PHE A 155 3.82 -3.33 -20.76
C PHE A 155 5.35 -3.46 -20.82
N SER A 156 5.90 -3.97 -21.92
CA SER A 156 7.36 -4.08 -22.12
C SER A 156 8.04 -2.73 -22.15
N ALA A 157 7.41 -1.72 -22.77
CA ALA A 157 7.94 -0.35 -22.74
C ALA A 157 7.99 0.21 -21.32
N PHE A 158 6.94 0.01 -20.51
CA PHE A 158 6.96 0.36 -19.09
C PHE A 158 8.04 -0.41 -18.33
N PHE A 159 8.16 -1.72 -18.57
CA PHE A 159 9.12 -2.59 -17.90
C PHE A 159 10.57 -2.20 -18.20
N LEU A 160 10.86 -1.74 -19.43
CA LEU A 160 12.16 -1.21 -19.80
C LEU A 160 12.51 0.06 -19.02
N VAL A 161 11.57 1.00 -18.87
CA VAL A 161 11.77 2.18 -18.01
C VAL A 161 12.03 1.77 -16.56
N PHE A 162 11.28 0.78 -16.07
CA PHE A 162 11.48 0.26 -14.72
C PHE A 162 12.87 -0.36 -14.53
N ILE A 163 13.32 -1.20 -15.46
CA ILE A 163 14.66 -1.81 -15.40
C ILE A 163 15.75 -0.74 -15.46
N ALA A 164 15.63 0.22 -16.37
CA ALA A 164 16.60 1.31 -16.48
C ALA A 164 16.69 2.09 -15.16
N TYR A 165 15.55 2.49 -14.59
CA TYR A 165 15.53 3.13 -13.27
C TYR A 165 16.15 2.25 -12.18
N ALA A 166 15.81 0.95 -12.15
CA ALA A 166 16.29 0.02 -11.13
C ALA A 166 17.80 -0.23 -11.21
N LEU A 167 18.40 -0.23 -12.41
CA LEU A 167 19.83 -0.48 -12.60
C LEU A 167 20.68 0.78 -12.43
N PHE A 168 20.22 1.94 -12.91
CA PHE A 168 21.05 3.14 -13.01
C PHE A 168 20.78 4.19 -11.93
N SER A 169 19.61 4.19 -11.31
CA SER A 169 19.20 5.30 -10.42
C SER A 169 18.67 4.85 -9.07
N TRP A 170 18.32 3.58 -8.92
CA TRP A 170 17.71 3.10 -7.69
C TRP A 170 18.76 2.82 -6.61
N SER A 171 18.69 3.56 -5.51
CA SER A 171 19.55 3.40 -4.34
C SER A 171 19.18 2.23 -3.42
N GLY A 172 18.17 1.40 -3.77
CA GLY A 172 17.63 0.35 -2.91
C GLY A 172 16.54 0.83 -1.93
N PHE A 173 16.53 2.12 -1.58
CA PHE A 173 15.49 2.69 -0.71
C PHE A 173 14.12 2.74 -1.41
N GLY A 174 13.06 2.46 -0.63
CA GLY A 174 11.69 2.47 -1.15
C GLY A 174 11.30 1.23 -1.97
N ARG A 175 12.02 0.10 -1.81
CA ARG A 175 11.74 -1.20 -2.46
C ARG A 175 10.25 -1.57 -2.47
N THR A 176 9.58 -1.44 -1.33
CA THR A 176 8.16 -1.74 -1.17
C THR A 176 7.30 -0.95 -2.15
N VAL A 177 7.59 0.34 -2.33
CA VAL A 177 6.82 1.22 -3.24
C VAL A 177 7.11 0.86 -4.68
N THR A 178 8.38 0.77 -5.04
CA THR A 178 8.84 0.50 -6.40
C THR A 178 8.32 -0.85 -6.91
N VAL A 179 8.44 -1.90 -6.10
CA VAL A 179 7.88 -3.23 -6.41
C VAL A 179 6.36 -3.18 -6.44
N GLY A 180 5.71 -2.43 -5.53
CA GLY A 180 4.27 -2.24 -5.54
C GLY A 180 3.75 -1.65 -6.86
N TRP A 181 4.46 -0.66 -7.43
CA TRP A 181 4.13 -0.10 -8.75
C TRP A 181 4.29 -1.12 -9.88
N LEU A 182 5.37 -1.92 -9.87
CA LEU A 182 5.56 -2.99 -10.85
C LEU A 182 4.45 -4.06 -10.77
N LEU A 183 4.10 -4.49 -9.56
CA LEU A 183 3.03 -5.47 -9.34
C LEU A 183 1.67 -4.92 -9.76
N LEU A 184 1.39 -3.63 -9.50
CA LEU A 184 0.18 -2.99 -9.99
C LEU A 184 0.16 -2.92 -11.53
N ALA A 185 1.28 -2.61 -12.17
CA ALA A 185 1.38 -2.60 -13.62
C ALA A 185 1.11 -3.99 -14.22
N GLY A 186 1.71 -5.03 -13.64
CA GLY A 186 1.47 -6.44 -14.03
C GLY A 186 0.02 -6.86 -13.81
N LEU A 187 -0.61 -6.42 -12.71
CA LEU A 187 -2.02 -6.66 -12.43
C LEU A 187 -2.94 -6.01 -13.48
N GLN A 188 -2.66 -4.76 -13.89
CA GLN A 188 -3.41 -4.10 -14.97
C GLN A 188 -3.22 -4.81 -16.31
N PHE A 189 -1.99 -5.22 -16.63
CA PHE A 189 -1.71 -6.00 -17.83
C PHE A 189 -2.53 -7.31 -17.84
N ALA A 190 -2.53 -8.07 -16.75
CA ALA A 190 -3.31 -9.30 -16.63
C ALA A 190 -4.82 -9.06 -16.84
N TYR A 191 -5.39 -8.02 -16.23
CA TYR A 191 -6.79 -7.66 -16.44
C TYR A 191 -7.08 -7.28 -17.90
N SER A 192 -6.16 -6.56 -18.54
CA SER A 192 -6.33 -6.11 -19.93
C SER A 192 -6.40 -7.27 -20.92
N VAL A 193 -5.71 -8.38 -20.65
CA VAL A 193 -5.70 -9.57 -21.51
C VAL A 193 -6.74 -10.61 -21.07
N GLY A 194 -7.53 -10.34 -20.03
CA GLY A 194 -8.52 -11.27 -19.50
C GLY A 194 -7.93 -12.42 -18.66
N PHE A 195 -6.66 -12.31 -18.23
CA PHE A 195 -6.02 -13.30 -17.38
C PHE A 195 -6.53 -13.18 -15.93
N HIS A 196 -6.91 -14.31 -15.35
CA HIS A 196 -7.49 -14.36 -14.01
C HIS A 196 -6.40 -14.64 -12.97
N ILE A 197 -5.93 -13.59 -12.29
CA ILE A 197 -4.97 -13.74 -11.20
C ILE A 197 -5.65 -14.36 -9.97
N ASN A 198 -5.06 -15.44 -9.44
CA ASN A 198 -5.47 -16.00 -8.16
C ASN A 198 -5.01 -15.08 -7.02
N LYS A 199 -5.97 -14.56 -6.25
CA LYS A 199 -5.73 -13.65 -5.12
C LYS A 199 -4.80 -14.19 -4.04
N TYR A 200 -4.88 -15.48 -3.72
CA TYR A 200 -4.03 -16.09 -2.69
C TYR A 200 -2.59 -16.22 -3.17
N VAL A 201 -2.41 -16.61 -4.43
CA VAL A 201 -1.10 -16.67 -5.07
C VAL A 201 -0.49 -15.27 -5.16
N PHE A 202 -1.28 -14.28 -5.58
CA PHE A 202 -0.85 -12.88 -5.66
C PHE A 202 -0.47 -12.30 -4.30
N GLY A 203 -1.18 -12.66 -3.23
CA GLY A 203 -0.88 -12.19 -1.87
C GLY A 203 0.30 -12.92 -1.22
N LEU A 204 0.36 -14.25 -1.33
CA LEU A 204 1.34 -15.07 -0.63
C LEU A 204 2.70 -15.12 -1.33
N ILE A 205 2.77 -15.21 -2.66
CA ILE A 205 4.06 -15.37 -3.36
C ILE A 205 4.99 -14.19 -3.09
N PRO A 206 4.58 -12.91 -3.25
CA PRO A 206 5.47 -11.80 -2.95
C PRO A 206 5.85 -11.74 -1.47
N GLY A 207 4.94 -12.13 -0.57
CA GLY A 207 5.23 -12.21 0.86
C GLY A 207 6.27 -13.28 1.20
N LEU A 208 6.13 -14.48 0.66
CA LEU A 208 7.10 -15.57 0.80
C LEU A 208 8.43 -15.22 0.12
N ALA A 209 8.39 -14.60 -1.05
CA ALA A 209 9.57 -14.11 -1.73
C ALA A 209 10.31 -13.08 -0.87
N ALA A 210 9.60 -12.14 -0.25
CA ALA A 210 10.20 -11.19 0.68
C ALA A 210 10.87 -11.92 1.87
N THR A 211 10.29 -13.01 2.38
CA THR A 211 10.90 -13.84 3.44
C THR A 211 12.13 -14.61 2.96
N LEU A 212 12.09 -15.17 1.75
CA LEU A 212 13.17 -15.99 1.20
C LEU A 212 14.33 -15.14 0.68
N PHE A 213 14.07 -13.90 0.27
CA PHE A 213 15.08 -12.96 -0.19
C PHE A 213 15.63 -12.09 0.92
N SER A 214 14.94 -11.93 2.07
CA SER A 214 15.51 -11.29 3.26
C SER A 214 16.63 -12.13 3.88
N SER A 215 16.70 -13.43 3.59
CA SER A 215 17.73 -14.35 4.07
C SER A 215 18.96 -14.49 3.17
N ARG A 216 19.10 -13.71 2.08
CA ARG A 216 20.20 -13.88 1.11
C ARG A 216 21.13 -12.68 0.95
N ASP A 217 22.39 -13.01 0.68
CA ASP A 217 23.57 -12.16 0.39
C ASP A 217 23.43 -11.05 -0.67
N LEU A 218 22.27 -10.89 -1.32
CA LEU A 218 22.02 -9.87 -2.35
C LEU A 218 22.20 -8.43 -1.84
N LEU A 219 22.12 -8.21 -0.53
CA LEU A 219 22.38 -6.93 0.13
C LEU A 219 23.70 -6.90 0.92
N LYS A 220 24.56 -7.93 0.81
CA LYS A 220 25.75 -8.12 1.66
C LYS A 220 25.45 -8.14 3.18
N LEU A 221 24.19 -8.29 3.56
CA LEU A 221 23.76 -8.43 4.95
C LEU A 221 23.75 -9.92 5.28
N LYS A 222 24.85 -10.43 5.84
CA LYS A 222 24.91 -11.80 6.37
C LYS A 222 24.09 -11.85 7.65
N PHE A 223 22.80 -12.18 7.54
CA PHE A 223 22.00 -12.56 8.68
C PHE A 223 22.34 -14.01 9.04
N ASN A 224 22.97 -14.24 10.20
CA ASN A 224 23.43 -15.55 10.65
C ASN A 224 22.28 -16.53 11.01
N SER A 225 21.03 -16.05 11.05
CA SER A 225 19.83 -16.86 11.33
C SER A 225 18.56 -16.26 10.68
N PHE A 226 17.56 -17.10 10.40
CA PHE A 226 16.23 -16.66 9.92
C PHE A 226 15.58 -15.68 10.90
N GLU A 227 15.85 -15.86 12.19
CA GLU A 227 15.41 -14.95 13.25
C GLU A 227 15.89 -13.53 13.01
N ALA A 228 17.15 -13.33 12.63
CA ALA A 228 17.68 -12.00 12.30
C ALA A 228 17.01 -11.37 11.06
N ALA A 229 16.52 -12.18 10.11
CA ALA A 229 15.72 -11.69 8.98
C ALA A 229 14.31 -11.22 9.41
N LEU A 230 13.77 -11.70 10.52
CA LEU A 230 12.54 -11.18 11.12
C LEU A 230 12.73 -9.78 11.75
N TYR A 231 13.99 -9.39 12.03
CA TYR A 231 14.33 -8.02 12.42
C TYR A 231 14.49 -7.06 11.22
N ASP A 232 14.37 -7.55 9.98
CA ASP A 232 14.39 -6.68 8.80
C ASP A 232 13.12 -5.82 8.73
N SER A 233 13.27 -4.64 8.12
CA SER A 233 12.27 -3.62 7.80
C SER A 233 10.95 -4.11 7.17
N ALA A 234 10.90 -5.34 6.64
CA ALA A 234 9.68 -5.93 6.12
C ALA A 234 8.78 -6.55 7.21
N TYR A 235 9.38 -7.17 8.24
CA TYR A 235 8.67 -7.92 9.29
C TYR A 235 8.69 -7.21 10.65
N ALA A 236 9.73 -6.42 10.91
CA ALA A 236 9.89 -5.64 12.13
C ALA A 236 8.69 -4.70 12.44
N PRO A 237 8.02 -4.06 11.46
CA PRO A 237 6.89 -3.16 11.75
C PRO A 237 5.75 -3.83 12.50
N TYR A 238 5.43 -5.09 12.19
CA TYR A 238 4.36 -5.84 12.87
C TYR A 238 4.72 -6.08 14.34
N ARG A 239 5.93 -6.60 14.60
CA ARG A 239 6.40 -6.88 15.96
C ARG A 239 6.50 -5.59 16.78
N PHE A 240 7.03 -4.55 16.17
CA PHE A 240 7.15 -3.25 16.80
C PHE A 240 5.77 -2.71 17.21
N ALA A 241 4.80 -2.75 16.30
CA ALA A 241 3.42 -2.39 16.60
C ALA A 241 2.79 -3.24 17.71
N SER A 242 3.11 -4.53 17.78
CA SER A 242 2.66 -5.40 18.88
C SER A 242 3.25 -4.95 20.22
N SER A 243 4.56 -4.65 20.27
CA SER A 243 5.21 -4.18 21.51
C SER A 243 4.69 -2.81 21.99
N LEU A 244 4.15 -1.99 21.10
CA LEU A 244 3.53 -0.71 21.47
C LEU A 244 2.27 -0.90 22.31
N ILE A 245 1.54 -2.01 22.15
CA ILE A 245 0.37 -2.33 22.97
C ILE A 245 0.80 -2.54 24.43
N GLU A 246 1.86 -3.31 24.63
CA GLU A 246 2.39 -3.65 25.96
C GLU A 246 2.99 -2.43 26.67
N GLN A 247 3.66 -1.55 25.92
CA GLN A 247 4.30 -0.35 26.48
C GLN A 247 3.34 0.83 26.71
N PHE A 248 2.11 0.76 26.21
CA PHE A 248 1.17 1.89 26.24
C PHE A 248 0.78 2.31 27.66
N GLU A 249 0.62 1.36 28.58
CA GLU A 249 0.22 1.64 29.97
C GLU A 249 1.18 2.61 30.70
N GLN A 250 2.44 2.66 30.27
CA GLN A 250 3.45 3.55 30.84
C GLN A 250 3.44 4.96 30.22
N ARG A 251 2.99 5.12 28.97
CA ARG A 251 3.00 6.42 28.25
C ARG A 251 1.69 7.20 28.39
N GLY A 252 0.55 6.50 28.47
CA GLY A 252 -0.77 7.15 28.47
C GLY A 252 -1.18 7.72 27.10
N TYR A 253 -2.32 8.43 27.07
CA TYR A 253 -2.92 8.95 25.84
C TYR A 253 -2.30 10.28 25.38
N ASP A 254 -1.88 10.34 24.12
CA ASP A 254 -1.35 11.55 23.45
C ASP A 254 -2.23 11.95 22.25
N PHE A 255 -3.36 12.61 22.54
CA PHE A 255 -4.28 13.10 21.51
C PHE A 255 -3.68 14.20 20.63
N ALA A 256 -2.76 15.00 21.18
CA ALA A 256 -2.11 16.08 20.44
C ALA A 256 -1.19 15.49 19.36
N GLY A 257 -0.32 14.54 19.73
CA GLY A 257 0.52 13.81 18.79
C GLY A 257 -0.28 13.05 17.73
N PHE A 258 -1.41 12.46 18.10
CA PHE A 258 -2.32 11.84 17.12
C PHE A 258 -2.88 12.84 16.10
N PHE A 259 -3.32 14.01 16.55
CA PHE A 259 -3.83 15.06 15.67
C PHE A 259 -2.73 15.61 14.75
N ASP A 260 -1.52 15.77 15.27
CA ASP A 260 -0.33 16.14 14.50
C ASP A 260 -0.04 15.14 13.38
N GLN A 261 -0.25 13.83 13.61
CA GLN A 261 -0.13 12.82 12.56
C GLN A 261 -1.20 12.96 11.47
N ILE A 262 -2.45 13.29 11.83
CA ILE A 262 -3.51 13.55 10.85
C ILE A 262 -3.14 14.78 10.01
N ILE A 263 -2.74 15.86 10.66
CA ILE A 263 -2.29 17.09 9.99
C ILE A 263 -1.14 16.78 9.04
N PHE A 264 -0.10 16.08 9.52
CA PHE A 264 1.04 15.69 8.70
C PHE A 264 0.59 14.87 7.49
N THR A 265 -0.32 13.91 7.70
CA THR A 265 -0.86 13.06 6.65
C THR A 265 -1.61 13.88 5.60
N LEU A 266 -2.33 14.93 5.95
CA LEU A 266 -3.01 15.77 4.95
C LEU A 266 -2.07 16.74 4.23
N PHE A 267 -1.06 17.26 4.93
CA PHE A 267 -0.20 18.35 4.45
C PHE A 267 1.26 17.94 4.23
N VAL A 268 1.53 16.64 4.05
CA VAL A 268 2.91 16.13 3.88
C VAL A 268 3.66 16.82 2.75
N PHE A 269 2.94 17.22 1.70
CA PHE A 269 3.46 17.85 0.50
C PHE A 269 3.92 19.30 0.70
N VAL A 270 3.52 19.97 1.79
CA VAL A 270 3.94 21.34 2.09
C VAL A 270 5.41 21.28 2.55
N PRO A 271 6.37 21.90 1.84
CA PRO A 271 7.77 21.92 2.24
C PRO A 271 7.97 22.54 3.64
N ARG A 272 8.97 22.06 4.39
CA ARG A 272 9.30 22.63 5.71
C ARG A 272 9.79 24.08 5.63
N ASP A 273 10.34 24.49 4.50
CA ASP A 273 10.76 25.89 4.30
C ASP A 273 9.58 26.86 4.32
N ILE A 274 8.40 26.40 3.89
CA ILE A 274 7.14 27.18 3.90
C ILE A 274 6.44 27.04 5.25
N TRP A 275 6.51 25.85 5.86
CA TRP A 275 5.94 25.59 7.18
C TRP A 275 6.96 24.94 8.12
N PRO A 276 7.81 25.76 8.78
CA PRO A 276 8.88 25.25 9.65
C PRO A 276 8.35 24.46 10.85
N SER A 277 7.21 24.89 11.40
CA SER A 277 6.53 24.23 12.52
C SER A 277 5.67 23.02 12.12
N LYS A 278 5.77 22.54 10.87
CA LYS A 278 5.03 21.34 10.43
C LYS A 278 5.36 20.16 11.36
N PRO A 279 4.36 19.40 11.84
CA PRO A 279 4.62 18.25 12.70
C PRO A 279 5.55 17.22 12.02
N TYR A 280 6.15 16.33 12.80
CA TYR A 280 6.92 15.22 12.26
C TYR A 280 6.02 14.02 12.08
N GLY A 281 6.27 13.24 11.02
CA GLY A 281 5.61 11.95 10.86
C GLY A 281 6.06 10.97 11.93
N PHE A 282 5.16 10.06 12.33
CA PHE A 282 5.36 9.10 13.41
C PHE A 282 6.75 8.42 13.35
N GLY A 283 7.13 7.92 12.17
CA GLY A 283 8.38 7.18 12.03
C GLY A 283 9.64 7.99 12.35
N PHE A 284 9.66 9.28 12.04
CA PHE A 284 10.76 10.17 12.40
C PHE A 284 10.65 10.60 13.87
N GLU A 285 9.45 10.95 14.32
CA GLU A 285 9.21 11.34 15.71
C GLU A 285 9.61 10.24 16.70
N TYR A 286 9.27 8.99 16.40
CA TYR A 286 9.67 7.85 17.20
C TYR A 286 11.19 7.71 17.27
N THR A 287 11.87 7.87 16.14
CA THR A 287 13.35 7.80 16.04
C THR A 287 13.98 8.87 16.91
N VAL A 288 13.50 10.12 16.85
CA VAL A 288 14.02 11.23 17.66
C VAL A 288 13.82 10.99 19.17
N ARG A 289 12.70 10.40 19.56
CA ARG A 289 12.35 10.22 20.99
C ARG A 289 12.97 8.96 21.62
N HIS A 290 13.24 7.92 20.85
CA HIS A 290 13.54 6.59 21.39
C HIS A 290 14.77 5.90 20.79
N LEU A 291 15.36 6.44 19.73
CA LEU A 291 16.54 5.87 19.09
C LEU A 291 17.72 6.84 19.20
N ASP A 292 18.93 6.31 19.02
CA ASP A 292 20.16 7.08 19.15
C ASP A 292 20.24 8.21 18.10
N THR A 293 20.88 9.32 18.47
CA THR A 293 21.00 10.54 17.64
C THR A 293 21.65 10.26 16.28
N TYR A 294 22.60 9.33 16.21
CA TYR A 294 23.25 8.97 14.94
C TYR A 294 22.27 8.37 13.91
N LEU A 295 21.18 7.72 14.36
CA LEU A 295 20.13 7.20 13.47
C LEU A 295 19.23 8.32 12.93
N VAL A 296 19.02 9.36 13.75
CA VAL A 296 18.30 10.57 13.34
C VAL A 296 19.10 11.30 12.26
N ASP A 297 20.40 11.49 12.49
CA ASP A 297 21.30 12.18 11.53
C ASP A 297 21.44 11.42 10.21
N ALA A 298 21.38 10.09 10.25
CA ALA A 298 21.34 9.23 9.06
C ALA A 298 19.95 9.20 8.35
N GLY A 299 18.95 9.91 8.88
CA GLY A 299 17.61 10.01 8.28
C GLY A 299 16.78 8.73 8.39
N HIS A 300 17.06 7.88 9.38
CA HIS A 300 16.25 6.68 9.62
C HIS A 300 14.84 7.04 10.10
N SER A 301 13.88 6.21 9.71
CA SER A 301 12.48 6.32 10.13
C SER A 301 11.93 4.93 10.38
N VAL A 302 11.23 4.77 11.49
CA VAL A 302 10.56 3.52 11.87
C VAL A 302 9.19 3.42 11.17
N ALA A 303 8.72 2.20 10.92
CA ALA A 303 7.37 1.91 10.42
C ALA A 303 6.66 1.01 11.43
N SER A 304 5.36 1.23 11.69
CA SER A 304 4.61 0.45 12.68
C SER A 304 3.25 -0.06 12.19
N THR A 305 3.03 -0.20 10.89
CA THR A 305 1.71 -0.53 10.30
C THR A 305 0.66 0.56 10.54
N LEU A 306 -0.47 0.48 9.82
CA LEU A 306 -1.58 1.43 9.99
C LEU A 306 -2.07 1.54 11.43
N ILE A 307 -2.25 0.41 12.12
CA ILE A 307 -2.85 0.42 13.44
C ILE A 307 -1.81 0.70 14.52
N GLY A 308 -0.56 0.27 14.33
CA GLY A 308 0.50 0.58 15.29
C GLY A 308 0.74 2.09 15.42
N ASP A 309 0.63 2.85 14.33
CA ASP A 309 0.78 4.31 14.39
C ASP A 309 -0.28 4.92 15.33
N HIS A 310 -1.50 4.39 15.31
CA HIS A 310 -2.59 4.84 16.19
C HIS A 310 -2.46 4.32 17.62
N ILE A 311 -2.01 3.07 17.78
CA ILE A 311 -1.77 2.45 19.09
C ILE A 311 -0.68 3.20 19.85
N TYR A 312 0.36 3.67 19.14
CA TYR A 312 1.42 4.46 19.75
C TYR A 312 0.89 5.67 20.54
N TYR A 313 -0.06 6.41 19.96
CA TYR A 313 -0.61 7.61 20.60
C TYR A 313 -1.80 7.32 21.52
N LEU A 314 -2.65 6.35 21.16
CA LEU A 314 -3.98 6.19 21.78
C LEU A 314 -4.24 4.77 22.34
N GLY A 315 -3.26 3.87 22.31
CA GLY A 315 -3.41 2.50 22.80
C GLY A 315 -4.56 1.77 22.08
N TYR A 316 -5.40 1.06 22.82
CA TYR A 316 -6.56 0.36 22.25
C TYR A 316 -7.59 1.31 21.61
N LEU A 317 -7.68 2.59 22.04
CA LEU A 317 -8.51 3.58 21.33
C LEU A 317 -8.02 3.85 19.91
N GLY A 318 -6.74 3.57 19.65
CA GLY A 318 -6.14 3.61 18.32
C GLY A 318 -6.86 2.72 17.30
N VAL A 319 -7.47 1.61 17.75
CA VAL A 319 -8.25 0.72 16.87
C VAL A 319 -9.49 1.44 16.34
N PHE A 320 -10.23 2.15 17.20
CA PHE A 320 -11.42 2.88 16.79
C PHE A 320 -11.08 4.03 15.83
N THR A 321 -10.00 4.76 16.09
CA THR A 321 -9.56 5.83 15.19
C THR A 321 -9.05 5.26 13.86
N SER A 322 -8.41 4.09 13.84
CA SER A 322 -8.03 3.42 12.59
C SER A 322 -9.25 3.03 11.73
N LEU A 323 -10.37 2.60 12.35
CA LEU A 323 -11.62 2.34 11.64
C LEU A 323 -12.16 3.59 10.96
N ILE A 324 -12.15 4.72 11.68
CA ILE A 324 -12.58 6.02 11.14
C ILE A 324 -11.69 6.42 9.96
N ILE A 325 -10.36 6.32 10.10
CA ILE A 325 -9.44 6.66 9.02
C ILE A 325 -9.63 5.76 7.80
N MET A 326 -9.84 4.45 7.99
CA MET A 326 -10.15 3.55 6.88
C MET A 326 -11.45 3.92 6.17
N ALA A 327 -12.48 4.36 6.91
CA ALA A 327 -13.70 4.86 6.31
C ALA A 327 -13.46 6.16 5.52
N VAL A 328 -12.69 7.10 6.08
CA VAL A 328 -12.30 8.34 5.41
C VAL A 328 -11.51 8.06 4.13
N LEU A 329 -10.56 7.13 4.14
CA LEU A 329 -9.76 6.73 2.97
C LEU A 329 -10.60 6.01 1.89
N ALA A 330 -11.68 5.34 2.28
CA ALA A 330 -12.60 4.73 1.31
C ALA A 330 -13.38 5.78 0.49
N VAL A 331 -13.60 6.99 1.03
CA VAL A 331 -14.30 8.08 0.33
C VAL A 331 -13.58 8.53 -0.95
N PRO A 332 -12.30 8.97 -0.94
CA PRO A 332 -11.60 9.38 -2.14
C PRO A 332 -11.42 8.22 -3.13
N VAL A 333 -11.22 6.99 -2.66
CA VAL A 333 -11.16 5.80 -3.53
C VAL A 333 -12.47 5.63 -4.31
N ASN A 334 -13.62 5.68 -3.62
CA ASN A 334 -14.93 5.58 -4.24
C ASN A 334 -15.25 6.79 -5.14
N PHE A 335 -14.80 8.00 -4.76
CA PHE A 335 -14.98 9.21 -5.55
C PHE A 335 -14.20 9.14 -6.87
N LEU A 336 -12.90 8.83 -6.84
CA LEU A 336 -12.06 8.74 -8.02
C LEU A 336 -12.49 7.61 -8.97
N TYR A 337 -13.06 6.53 -8.42
CA TYR A 337 -13.65 5.46 -9.21
C TYR A 337 -14.81 5.94 -10.10
N ARG A 338 -15.58 6.93 -9.63
CA ARG A 338 -16.75 7.48 -10.34
C ARG A 338 -16.37 8.48 -11.44
N ILE A 339 -15.13 8.96 -11.50
CA ILE A 339 -14.70 9.92 -12.51
C ILE A 339 -14.71 9.29 -13.92
N LYS A 340 -15.70 9.66 -14.74
CA LYS A 340 -15.91 9.11 -16.10
C LYS A 340 -14.74 9.36 -17.05
N GLY A 341 -14.09 10.53 -16.96
CA GLY A 341 -12.98 10.91 -17.84
C GLY A 341 -11.81 9.91 -17.83
N LEU A 342 -11.54 9.33 -16.66
CA LEU A 342 -10.46 8.37 -16.43
C LEU A 342 -10.90 6.91 -16.55
N ASN A 343 -12.19 6.64 -16.84
CA ASN A 343 -12.75 5.28 -16.85
C ASN A 343 -12.45 4.49 -15.55
N GLY A 344 -12.46 5.17 -14.40
CA GLY A 344 -12.11 4.55 -13.10
C GLY A 344 -10.61 4.32 -12.85
N ASN A 345 -9.73 4.64 -13.80
CA ASN A 345 -8.27 4.51 -13.63
C ASN A 345 -7.66 5.48 -12.60
N GLY A 346 -8.40 6.52 -12.16
CA GLY A 346 -7.93 7.41 -11.10
C GLY A 346 -7.65 6.68 -9.78
N VAL A 347 -8.28 5.52 -9.58
CA VAL A 347 -8.09 4.65 -8.41
C VAL A 347 -6.70 3.99 -8.39
N LEU A 348 -5.98 3.95 -9.52
CA LEU A 348 -4.64 3.36 -9.59
C LEU A 348 -3.62 4.11 -8.75
N LEU A 349 -3.79 5.43 -8.55
CA LEU A 349 -2.97 6.24 -7.63
C LEU A 349 -2.97 5.68 -6.20
N PHE A 350 -4.12 5.18 -5.76
CA PHE A 350 -4.31 4.65 -4.43
C PHE A 350 -3.89 3.19 -4.35
N SER A 351 -4.04 2.44 -5.45
CA SER A 351 -3.92 0.98 -5.46
C SER A 351 -2.54 0.50 -5.00
N ALA A 352 -1.43 1.00 -5.57
CA ALA A 352 -0.09 0.56 -5.13
C ALA A 352 0.22 1.01 -3.69
N SER A 353 -0.28 2.18 -3.31
CA SER A 353 -0.08 2.72 -1.97
C SER A 353 -0.92 2.02 -0.90
N MET A 354 -1.96 1.25 -1.25
CA MET A 354 -2.68 0.43 -0.26
C MET A 354 -1.77 -0.57 0.43
N MET A 355 -0.79 -1.13 -0.29
CA MET A 355 0.21 -2.01 0.30
C MET A 355 1.10 -1.25 1.31
N VAL A 356 1.45 0.00 1.00
CA VAL A 356 2.22 0.88 1.87
C VAL A 356 1.44 1.27 3.12
N LEU A 357 0.14 1.52 3.00
CA LEU A 357 -0.74 1.84 4.12
C LEU A 357 -0.68 0.73 5.17
N VAL A 358 -0.79 -0.53 4.72
CA VAL A 358 -0.73 -1.69 5.61
C VAL A 358 0.64 -1.81 6.28
N TRP A 359 1.73 -1.58 5.54
CA TRP A 359 3.11 -1.73 6.05
C TRP A 359 3.58 -0.58 6.96
N GLY A 360 3.43 0.67 6.51
CA GLY A 360 4.07 1.85 7.10
C GLY A 360 3.11 2.92 7.59
N GLY A 361 1.81 2.61 7.62
CA GLY A 361 0.78 3.46 8.20
C GLY A 361 0.49 4.77 7.46
N MET A 362 -0.12 5.72 8.17
CA MET A 362 -0.73 6.91 7.57
C MET A 362 0.33 7.84 6.96
N THR A 363 1.41 8.09 7.72
CA THR A 363 2.51 8.97 7.33
C THR A 363 3.16 8.48 6.05
N SER A 364 3.54 7.19 6.01
CA SER A 364 4.18 6.59 4.84
C SER A 364 3.24 6.59 3.65
N PHE A 365 1.97 6.22 3.86
CA PHE A 365 0.95 6.23 2.82
C PHE A 365 0.81 7.61 2.19
N SER A 366 0.62 8.65 3.01
CA SER A 366 0.44 10.00 2.49
C SER A 366 1.67 10.51 1.76
N ALA A 367 2.87 10.35 2.32
CA ALA A 367 4.10 10.79 1.63
C ALA A 367 4.22 10.17 0.22
N ARG A 368 3.72 8.94 0.05
CA ARG A 368 3.78 8.16 -1.18
C ARG A 368 2.55 8.31 -2.08
N VAL A 369 1.44 8.88 -1.60
CA VAL A 369 0.23 9.18 -2.38
C VAL A 369 0.17 10.64 -2.76
N ALA A 370 0.44 11.56 -1.82
CA ALA A 370 0.24 12.99 -1.99
C ALA A 370 1.10 13.55 -3.13
N LEU A 371 2.42 13.28 -3.13
CA LEU A 371 3.32 13.77 -4.17
C LEU A 371 2.96 13.23 -5.56
N PRO A 372 2.78 11.90 -5.77
CA PRO A 372 2.31 11.41 -7.06
C PRO A 372 0.91 11.90 -7.44
N SER A 373 0.02 12.14 -6.47
CA SER A 373 -1.31 12.68 -6.74
C SER A 373 -1.27 14.14 -7.18
N ILE A 374 -0.41 14.96 -6.59
CA ILE A 374 -0.21 16.36 -7.02
C ILE A 374 0.37 16.38 -8.44
N MET A 375 1.42 15.61 -8.68
CA MET A 375 2.00 15.46 -10.02
C MET A 375 0.95 14.96 -11.02
N PHE A 376 0.14 13.97 -10.63
CA PHE A 376 -0.96 13.49 -11.44
C PHE A 376 -1.97 14.59 -11.75
N VAL A 377 -2.41 15.38 -10.76
CA VAL A 377 -3.38 16.46 -10.95
C VAL A 377 -2.82 17.53 -11.90
N ILE A 378 -1.57 17.94 -11.71
CA ILE A 378 -0.90 18.91 -12.59
C ILE A 378 -0.84 18.38 -14.03
N LEU A 379 -0.32 17.17 -14.22
CA LEU A 379 -0.21 16.55 -15.55
C LEU A 379 -1.59 16.31 -16.17
N PHE A 380 -2.59 15.93 -15.37
CA PHE A 380 -3.95 15.74 -15.81
C PHE A 380 -4.59 17.04 -16.29
N ILE A 381 -4.36 18.16 -15.59
CA ILE A 381 -4.84 19.49 -15.99
C ILE A 381 -4.17 19.91 -17.31
N LEU A 382 -2.84 19.79 -17.39
CA LEU A 382 -2.07 20.17 -18.58
C LEU A 382 -2.45 19.32 -19.81
N LEU A 383 -2.67 18.03 -19.61
CA LEU A 383 -2.93 17.05 -20.69
C LEU A 383 -4.41 16.72 -20.83
N ARG A 384 -5.30 17.51 -20.20
CA ARG A 384 -6.76 17.26 -20.17
C ARG A 384 -7.35 17.04 -21.55
N ARG A 385 -6.89 17.81 -22.54
CA ARG A 385 -7.35 17.73 -23.95
C ARG A 385 -7.09 16.36 -24.57
N PHE A 386 -5.98 15.71 -24.19
CA PHE A 386 -5.61 14.39 -24.68
C PHE A 386 -6.23 13.27 -23.84
N LEU A 387 -6.41 13.51 -22.53
CA LEU A 387 -6.84 12.49 -21.58
C LEU A 387 -8.35 12.32 -21.46
N THR A 388 -9.16 13.35 -21.73
CA THR A 388 -10.62 13.30 -21.51
C THR A 388 -11.44 13.67 -22.75
N ARG A 389 -12.39 12.82 -23.16
CA ARG A 389 -13.60 13.30 -23.86
C ARG A 389 -14.41 14.14 -22.87
N LYS A 390 -14.97 15.28 -23.29
CA LYS A 390 -15.79 16.25 -22.50
C LYS A 390 -16.32 15.64 -21.18
N VAL A 391 -15.73 16.03 -20.04
CA VAL A 391 -16.10 15.51 -18.72
C VAL A 391 -17.56 15.89 -18.40
N LYS A 392 -18.47 14.92 -18.35
CA LYS A 392 -19.79 15.06 -17.73
C LYS A 392 -19.80 14.28 -16.41
N PHE A 393 -20.00 14.96 -15.29
CA PHE A 393 -20.35 14.32 -14.02
C PHE A 393 -21.78 13.79 -14.15
N VAL A 394 -21.99 12.51 -13.89
CA VAL A 394 -23.34 11.95 -13.76
C VAL A 394 -23.46 11.47 -12.34
N TRP A 395 -24.36 12.11 -11.60
CA TRP A 395 -24.85 11.60 -10.33
C TRP A 395 -25.83 10.49 -10.70
N GLU A 396 -25.41 9.23 -10.53
CA GLU A 396 -26.36 8.11 -10.54
C GLU A 396 -27.06 8.15 -9.17
N HIS A 397 -28.35 8.48 -9.18
CA HIS A 397 -29.24 8.37 -8.02
C HIS A 397 -29.42 6.90 -7.62
#